data_AF-H0Q035-F1
#
_entry.id   AF-H0Q035-F1
#
_cell.length_a   1.000
_cell.length_b   1.000
_cell.length_c   1.000
_cell.angle_alpha   90.00
_cell.angle_beta   90.00
_cell.angle_gamma   90.00
#
_symmetry.space_group_name_H-M   'P 1'
#
loop_
_entity.id
_entity.type
_entity.pdbx_description
1 polymer ?
#
loop_
_entity_poly.entity_id
_entity_poly.type
_entity_poly.pdbx_seq_one_letter_code
_entity_poly.pdbx_strand_id
1 'polypeptide(L)'
;MSDSYAVLPITHEVRAWLQSEGIETPANDGKPITLQELKDIVSGLQGISAEWGTGPEFFDAVVSSTSGMNTTLIIGDPGCDGTNPCEFHFRGGESELIEIVVGGIAQFAGPQVIYAHSGGFTKVMHGAIEK
;
A
#
# COMPACT_ATOMS: atom_id res chain seq x y z
N MET A 1 -3.08 -14.79 -14.99
CA MET A 1 -3.11 -14.86 -13.51
C MET A 1 -2.99 -13.43 -13.03
N SER A 2 -3.89 -12.96 -12.17
CA SER A 2 -3.80 -11.61 -11.63
C SER A 2 -2.70 -11.60 -10.57
N ASP A 3 -1.68 -10.75 -10.75
CA ASP A 3 -0.62 -10.59 -9.74
C ASP A 3 -1.22 -10.07 -8.42
N SER A 4 -0.57 -10.46 -7.32
CA SER A 4 -0.86 -9.95 -5.98
C SER A 4 0.36 -9.15 -5.52
N TYR A 5 0.12 -8.00 -4.91
CA TYR A 5 1.14 -7.09 -4.43
C TYR A 5 0.99 -6.90 -2.93
N ALA A 6 2.02 -7.22 -2.16
CA ALA A 6 2.10 -6.86 -0.76
C ALA A 6 2.65 -5.43 -0.64
N VAL A 7 2.16 -4.68 0.35
CA VAL A 7 2.71 -3.36 0.68
C VAL A 7 3.17 -3.37 2.12
N LEU A 8 4.41 -2.93 2.32
CA LEU A 8 5.06 -2.94 3.63
C LEU A 8 5.73 -1.58 3.87
N PRO A 9 5.70 -1.06 5.12
CA PRO A 9 6.52 0.08 5.48
C PRO A 9 8.00 -0.31 5.39
N ILE A 10 8.84 0.60 4.89
CA ILE A 10 10.29 0.37 4.87
C ILE A 10 10.83 0.58 6.30
N THR A 11 11.00 -0.52 7.03
CA THR A 11 11.69 -0.56 8.31
C THR A 11 13.19 -0.80 8.10
N HIS A 12 14.00 -0.73 9.16
CA HIS A 12 15.42 -1.09 9.10
C HIS A 12 15.66 -2.50 8.51
N GLU A 13 14.85 -3.49 8.90
CA GLU A 13 14.97 -4.87 8.40
C GLU A 13 14.60 -4.98 6.92
N VAL A 14 13.48 -4.37 6.52
CA VAL A 14 13.05 -4.32 5.11
C VAL A 14 14.09 -3.59 4.26
N ARG A 15 14.65 -2.49 4.77
CA ARG A 15 15.72 -1.74 4.11
C ARG A 15 16.96 -2.61 3.89
N ALA A 16 17.43 -3.31 4.93
CA ALA A 16 18.60 -4.17 4.82
C ALA A 16 18.40 -5.28 3.78
N TRP A 17 17.20 -5.88 3.74
CA TRP A 17 16.83 -6.84 2.72
C TRP A 17 16.85 -6.22 1.31
N LEU A 18 16.17 -5.09 1.10
CA LEU A 18 16.14 -4.39 -0.20
C LEU A 18 17.54 -4.02 -0.69
N GLN A 19 18.40 -3.54 0.21
CA GLN A 19 19.80 -3.22 -0.12
C GLN A 19 20.61 -4.47 -0.50
N SER A 20 20.33 -5.62 0.11
CA SER A 20 20.96 -6.89 -0.28
C SER A 20 20.56 -7.37 -1.68
N GLU A 21 19.37 -6.98 -2.14
CA GLU A 21 18.87 -7.19 -3.51
C GLU A 21 19.35 -6.09 -4.50
N GLY A 22 20.18 -5.14 -4.03
CA GLY A 22 20.68 -4.02 -4.85
C GLY A 22 19.66 -2.91 -5.11
N ILE A 23 18.58 -2.85 -4.33
CA ILE A 23 17.52 -1.85 -4.46
C ILE A 23 17.83 -0.64 -3.56
N GLU A 24 17.88 0.54 -4.18
CA GLU A 24 18.07 1.79 -3.44
C GLU A 24 16.85 2.12 -2.57
N THR A 25 17.12 2.61 -1.36
CA THR A 25 16.10 2.86 -0.35
C THR A 25 16.37 4.17 0.38
N PRO A 26 15.31 4.91 0.76
CA PRO A 26 15.46 6.12 1.56
C PRO A 26 15.91 5.78 2.99
N ALA A 27 16.60 6.74 3.62
CA ALA A 27 17.19 6.57 4.95
C ALA A 27 16.19 6.67 6.10
N ASN A 28 15.02 7.27 5.87
CA ASN A 28 13.93 7.34 6.84
C ASN A 28 13.07 6.08 6.81
N ASP A 29 12.50 5.75 7.97
CA ASP A 29 11.61 4.60 8.12
C ASP A 29 10.17 4.97 7.73
N GLY A 30 9.48 4.02 7.13
CA GLY A 30 8.03 4.03 7.03
C GLY A 30 7.40 3.63 8.36
N LYS A 31 6.16 4.04 8.55
CA LYS A 31 5.34 3.68 9.70
C LYS A 31 4.16 2.83 9.24
N PRO A 32 3.67 1.94 10.08
CA PRO A 32 2.38 1.33 9.84
C PRO A 32 1.26 2.35 9.97
N ILE A 33 0.15 2.08 9.29
CA ILE A 33 -1.10 2.84 9.37
C ILE A 33 -2.19 1.98 9.98
N THR A 34 -3.19 2.63 10.56
CA THR A 34 -4.44 2.02 11.01
C THR A 34 -5.45 1.90 9.86
N LEU A 35 -6.49 1.09 10.06
CA LEU A 35 -7.56 0.95 9.06
C LEU A 35 -8.29 2.29 8.83
N GLN A 36 -8.45 3.10 9.88
CA GLN A 36 -9.08 4.41 9.74
C GLN A 36 -8.20 5.36 8.92
N GLU A 37 -6.89 5.43 9.19
CA GLU A 37 -5.97 6.25 8.40
C GLU A 37 -5.93 5.79 6.93
N LEU A 38 -5.94 4.48 6.66
CA LEU A 38 -6.01 3.95 5.31
C LEU A 38 -7.28 4.42 4.58
N LYS A 39 -8.44 4.38 5.24
CA LYS A 39 -9.71 4.89 4.69
C LYS A 39 -9.64 6.38 4.40
N ASP A 40 -9.10 7.15 5.35
CA ASP A 40 -8.97 8.60 5.22
C ASP A 40 -8.04 8.96 4.06
N ILE A 41 -6.89 8.30 3.93
CA ILE A 41 -5.96 8.47 2.82
C ILE A 41 -6.65 8.17 1.49
N VAL A 42 -7.25 6.98 1.35
CA VAL A 42 -7.87 6.56 0.08
C VAL A 42 -9.02 7.49 -0.31
N SER A 43 -9.83 7.94 0.65
CA SER A 43 -10.92 8.89 0.39
C SER A 43 -10.44 10.31 0.04
N GLY A 44 -9.23 10.68 0.47
CA GLY A 44 -8.60 11.95 0.14
C GLY A 44 -7.92 11.99 -1.22
N LEU A 45 -7.73 10.83 -1.89
CA LEU A 45 -7.07 10.77 -3.19
C LEU A 45 -8.00 11.27 -4.30
N GLN A 46 -7.54 12.30 -5.02
CA GLN A 46 -8.30 12.89 -6.12
C GLN A 46 -8.53 11.88 -7.25
N GLY A 47 -9.79 11.73 -7.68
CA GLY A 47 -10.15 10.85 -8.79
C GLY A 47 -10.15 9.36 -8.44
N ILE A 48 -10.00 9.02 -7.16
CA ILE A 48 -10.08 7.66 -6.64
C ILE A 48 -11.35 7.51 -5.79
N SER A 49 -12.00 6.36 -5.89
CA SER A 49 -13.11 5.96 -5.04
C SER A 49 -12.86 4.55 -4.50
N ALA A 50 -13.29 4.29 -3.27
CA ALA A 50 -13.20 2.97 -2.66
C ALA A 50 -14.55 2.51 -2.12
N GLU A 51 -14.97 1.32 -2.54
CA GLU A 51 -16.13 0.63 -2.01
C GLU A 51 -15.65 -0.42 -1.00
N TRP A 52 -15.82 -0.14 0.28
CA TRP A 52 -15.37 -1.01 1.37
C TRP A 52 -16.36 -2.16 1.58
N GLY A 53 -15.84 -3.39 1.63
CA GLY A 53 -16.60 -4.57 1.97
C GLY A 53 -17.18 -4.48 3.38
N THR A 54 -18.42 -4.95 3.54
CA THR A 54 -19.12 -5.03 4.83
C THR A 54 -19.17 -6.45 5.39
N GLY A 55 -18.42 -7.38 4.78
CA GLY A 55 -18.44 -8.79 5.13
C GLY A 55 -17.68 -9.08 6.44
N PRO A 56 -18.11 -10.08 7.23
CA PRO A 56 -17.45 -10.44 8.48
C PRO A 56 -16.18 -11.29 8.31
N GLU A 57 -15.92 -11.85 7.12
CA GLU A 57 -14.83 -12.81 6.90
C GLU A 57 -13.53 -12.18 6.38
N PHE A 58 -13.60 -11.11 5.60
CA PHE A 58 -12.44 -10.38 5.09
C PHE A 58 -12.78 -8.89 4.97
N PHE A 59 -11.85 -8.04 5.38
CA PHE A 59 -11.97 -6.60 5.19
C PHE A 59 -11.26 -6.26 3.89
N ASP A 60 -12.01 -5.91 2.86
CA ASP A 60 -11.49 -5.54 1.55
C ASP A 60 -12.13 -4.24 1.05
N ALA A 61 -11.58 -3.70 -0.04
CA ALA A 61 -12.19 -2.61 -0.78
C ALA A 61 -11.93 -2.76 -2.26
N VAL A 62 -12.95 -2.48 -3.07
CA VAL A 62 -12.76 -2.26 -4.50
C VAL A 62 -12.36 -0.80 -4.68
N VAL A 63 -11.12 -0.58 -5.09
CA VAL A 63 -10.59 0.76 -5.39
C VAL A 63 -10.70 0.97 -6.89
N SER A 64 -11.28 2.08 -7.29
CA SER A 64 -11.48 2.45 -8.70
C SER A 64 -11.02 3.87 -8.95
N SER A 65 -10.59 4.13 -10.18
CA SER A 65 -10.25 5.48 -10.66
C SER A 65 -11.29 5.99 -11.66
N THR A 66 -11.33 7.31 -11.85
CA THR A 66 -12.17 7.94 -12.88
C THR A 66 -11.78 7.57 -14.31
N SER A 67 -10.57 7.07 -14.55
CA SER A 67 -10.12 6.55 -15.86
C SER A 67 -10.54 5.09 -16.12
N GLY A 68 -11.21 4.44 -15.17
CA GLY A 68 -11.74 3.08 -15.33
C GLY A 68 -10.82 1.97 -14.80
N MET A 69 -9.62 2.30 -14.29
CA MET A 69 -8.76 1.34 -13.59
C MET A 69 -9.42 0.88 -12.29
N ASN A 70 -9.22 -0.38 -11.92
CA ASN A 70 -9.72 -0.94 -10.67
C ASN A 70 -8.75 -1.95 -10.07
N THR A 71 -8.71 -2.03 -8.75
CA THR A 71 -7.95 -3.03 -8.00
C THR A 71 -8.70 -3.41 -6.73
N THR A 72 -8.44 -4.60 -6.20
CA THR A 72 -8.98 -5.01 -4.90
C THR A 72 -7.90 -4.83 -3.84
N LEU A 73 -8.16 -3.96 -2.88
CA LEU A 73 -7.38 -3.80 -1.66
C LEU A 73 -7.88 -4.80 -0.62
N ILE A 74 -7.02 -5.66 -0.12
CA ILE A 74 -7.31 -6.69 0.88
C ILE A 74 -6.55 -6.33 2.14
N ILE A 75 -7.23 -6.28 3.28
CA ILE A 75 -6.62 -6.03 4.58
C ILE A 75 -6.46 -7.38 5.29
N GLY A 76 -5.21 -7.73 5.60
CA GLY A 76 -4.86 -9.03 6.19
C GLY A 76 -5.36 -9.20 7.62
N ASP A 77 -5.37 -8.12 8.41
CA ASP A 77 -5.92 -8.09 9.76
C ASP A 77 -6.70 -6.79 10.01
N PRO A 78 -8.04 -6.82 10.15
CA PRO A 78 -8.84 -5.64 10.46
C PRO A 78 -8.65 -5.13 11.89
N GLY A 79 -7.98 -5.89 12.77
CA GLY A 79 -7.64 -5.51 14.14
C GLY A 79 -6.46 -4.56 14.27
N CYS A 80 -5.98 -3.96 13.16
CA CYS A 80 -4.91 -2.98 13.18
C CYS A 80 -5.35 -1.65 13.83
N ASP A 81 -5.05 -1.53 15.12
CA ASP A 81 -5.43 -0.43 16.01
C ASP A 81 -4.30 0.57 16.30
N GLY A 82 -3.19 0.45 15.55
CA GLY A 82 -1.97 1.26 15.74
C GLY A 82 -0.94 0.59 16.65
N THR A 83 -1.33 -0.47 17.38
CA THR A 83 -0.40 -1.35 18.09
C THR A 83 0.07 -2.49 17.19
N ASN A 84 -0.85 -3.01 16.36
CA ASN A 84 -0.55 -3.95 15.29
C ASN A 84 -0.58 -3.23 13.93
N PRO A 85 0.45 -3.39 13.08
CA PRO A 85 0.48 -2.76 11.77
C PRO A 85 -0.60 -3.35 10.86
N CYS A 86 -1.35 -2.52 10.10
CA CYS A 86 -2.20 -3.06 9.05
C CYS A 86 -1.32 -3.66 7.96
N GLU A 87 -1.47 -4.96 7.71
CA GLU A 87 -1.00 -5.57 6.48
C GLU A 87 -2.07 -5.40 5.41
N PHE A 88 -1.68 -4.90 4.25
CA PHE A 88 -2.59 -4.80 3.13
C PHE A 88 -1.93 -5.22 1.82
N HIS A 89 -2.76 -5.82 0.97
CA HIS A 89 -2.37 -6.40 -0.30
C HIS A 89 -3.30 -5.87 -1.40
N PHE A 90 -2.76 -5.72 -2.60
CA PHE A 90 -3.54 -5.45 -3.78
C PHE A 90 -3.64 -6.72 -4.60
N ARG A 91 -4.84 -7.08 -5.03
CA ARG A 91 -5.08 -8.24 -5.90
C ARG A 91 -5.61 -7.77 -7.24
N GLY A 92 -4.86 -8.11 -8.29
CA GLY A 92 -5.17 -7.68 -9.65
C GLY A 92 -5.17 -6.16 -9.82
N GLY A 93 -5.69 -5.73 -10.95
CA GLY A 93 -5.72 -4.32 -11.31
C GLY A 93 -4.43 -3.79 -11.90
N GLU A 94 -4.47 -2.52 -12.27
CA GLU A 94 -3.38 -1.81 -12.91
C GLU A 94 -2.37 -1.32 -11.87
N SER A 95 -1.06 -1.56 -12.13
CA SER A 95 0.02 -1.13 -11.24
C SER A 95 0.02 0.38 -10.99
N GLU A 96 -0.42 1.17 -11.97
CA GLU A 96 -0.55 2.63 -11.83
C GLU A 96 -1.51 3.03 -10.70
N LEU A 97 -2.67 2.37 -10.59
CA LEU A 97 -3.63 2.64 -9.51
C LEU A 97 -3.06 2.23 -8.14
N ILE A 98 -2.37 1.09 -8.08
CA ILE A 98 -1.70 0.62 -6.85
C ILE A 98 -0.65 1.65 -6.42
N GLU A 99 0.17 2.12 -7.34
CA GLU A 99 1.19 3.14 -7.06
C GLU A 99 0.59 4.47 -6.59
N ILE A 100 -0.55 4.91 -7.15
CA ILE A 100 -1.24 6.13 -6.68
C ILE A 100 -1.67 5.96 -5.22
N VAL A 101 -2.32 4.85 -4.88
CA VAL A 101 -2.78 4.59 -3.51
C VAL A 101 -1.60 4.51 -2.55
N VAL A 102 -0.59 3.71 -2.89
CA VAL A 102 0.60 3.53 -2.05
C VAL A 102 1.42 4.82 -1.96
N GLY A 103 1.42 5.64 -3.00
CA GLY A 103 2.02 6.98 -2.99
C GLY A 103 1.34 7.90 -1.96
N GLY A 104 0.00 7.88 -1.90
CA GLY A 104 -0.76 8.59 -0.86
C GLY A 104 -0.41 8.10 0.55
N ILE A 105 -0.31 6.78 0.72
CA ILE A 105 0.15 6.19 1.99
C ILE A 105 1.56 6.65 2.32
N ALA A 106 2.46 6.66 1.33
CA ALA A 106 3.85 7.02 1.54
C ALA A 106 4.06 8.50 1.92
N GLN A 107 3.15 9.39 1.50
CA GLN A 107 3.13 10.79 1.91
C GLN A 107 2.74 10.93 3.39
N PHE A 108 1.81 10.12 3.88
CA PHE A 108 1.34 10.16 5.26
C PHE A 108 2.26 9.41 6.22
N ALA A 109 2.62 8.17 5.86
CA ALA A 109 3.28 7.22 6.74
C ALA A 109 4.78 7.07 6.48
N GLY A 110 5.35 7.80 5.51
CA GLY A 110 6.72 7.61 5.08
C GLY A 110 6.88 6.41 4.13
N PRO A 111 8.11 6.03 3.76
CA PRO A 111 8.36 5.16 2.62
C PRO A 111 7.74 3.76 2.77
N GLN A 112 7.16 3.31 1.66
CA GLN A 112 6.51 2.01 1.51
C GLN A 112 7.21 1.24 0.39
N VAL A 113 7.19 -0.08 0.46
CA VAL A 113 7.60 -0.95 -0.64
C VAL A 113 6.39 -1.71 -1.16
N ILE A 114 6.24 -1.73 -2.50
CA ILE A 114 5.32 -2.61 -3.22
C ILE A 114 6.12 -3.82 -3.66
N TYR A 115 5.67 -5.01 -3.30
CA TYR A 115 6.31 -6.27 -3.66
C TYR A 115 5.30 -7.23 -4.30
N ALA A 116 5.50 -7.58 -5.56
CA ALA A 116 4.69 -8.59 -6.23
C ALA A 116 5.08 -9.99 -5.77
N HIS A 117 4.09 -10.80 -5.40
CA HIS A 117 4.31 -12.18 -4.99
C HIS A 117 4.90 -13.05 -6.11
N SER A 118 4.78 -12.64 -7.37
CA SER A 118 5.44 -13.29 -8.51
C SER A 118 6.96 -13.03 -8.57
N GLY A 119 7.50 -12.17 -7.70
CA GLY A 119 8.92 -11.80 -7.65
C GLY A 119 9.35 -10.87 -8.78
N GLY A 120 8.47 -10.54 -9.73
CA GLY A 120 8.80 -9.77 -10.92
C GLY A 120 8.73 -8.24 -10.76
N PHE A 121 8.16 -7.74 -9.66
CA PHE A 121 7.95 -6.31 -9.45
C PHE A 121 8.20 -5.93 -8.00
N THR A 122 9.23 -5.12 -7.77
CA THR A 122 9.51 -4.49 -6.48
C THR A 122 9.70 -2.99 -6.72
N LYS A 123 8.92 -2.16 -6.02
CA LYS A 123 8.99 -0.70 -6.17
C LYS A 123 8.97 -0.03 -4.81
N VAL A 124 9.95 0.83 -4.55
CA VAL A 124 9.99 1.69 -3.36
C VAL A 124 9.23 2.98 -3.66
N MET A 125 8.21 3.25 -2.87
CA MET A 125 7.40 4.46 -2.90
C MET A 125 7.79 5.32 -1.71
N HIS A 126 8.16 6.57 -1.94
CA HIS A 126 8.43 7.52 -0.87
C HIS A 126 7.73 8.84 -1.18
N GLY A 127 7.09 9.45 -0.18
CA GLY A 127 6.58 10.79 -0.32
C GLY A 127 7.73 11.74 -0.66
N ALA A 128 7.59 12.55 -1.71
CA ALA A 128 8.44 13.71 -1.87
C ALA A 128 8.08 14.68 -0.73
N ILE A 129 8.99 14.89 0.21
CA ILE A 129 8.92 16.09 1.04
C ILE A 129 9.29 17.22 0.09
N GLU A 130 8.30 17.83 -0.56
CA GLU A 130 8.52 19.15 -1.13
C GLU A 130 8.86 20.08 0.03
N LYS A 131 10.07 20.65 -0.04
CA LYS A 131 10.63 21.56 0.96
C LYS A 131 9.85 22.86 1.04
#